data_AF-A0A2G8KFE3-F1
#
_entry.id   AF-A0A2G8KFE3-F1
#
_cell.length_a   1.000
_cell.length_b   1.000
_cell.length_c   1.000
_cell.angle_alpha   90.00
_cell.angle_beta   90.00
_cell.angle_gamma   90.00
#
_symmetry.space_group_name_H-M   'P 1'
#
loop_
_entity.id
_entity.type
_entity.pdbx_description
1 polymer ?
#
loop_
_entity_poly.entity_id
_entity_poly.type
_entity_poly.pdbx_seq_one_letter_code
_entity_poly.pdbx_strand_id
1 'polypeptide(L)'
;MIYTSTLKRYRGKLKILSVNNSEALAVFQPGLSEVNSDVFRVYEQQICSIVNDVIPSNSDLLRGGSKDCFVFSFLNGSIITYLALDFTQTSRSIDLSSEISRALTSGGTSLPEGLLLARSDGQANILVDSSSIEVIDTSRYGCNRNTICANGGSCLEDARIYDYECRCPSDYEGSFCQLSSQ
;
A
#
# COMPACT_ATOMS: atom_id res chain seq x y z
N MET A 1 -2.27 -19.53 27.41
CA MET A 1 -2.30 -18.12 26.93
C MET A 1 -3.01 -18.11 25.59
N ILE A 2 -4.13 -17.39 25.47
CA ILE A 2 -4.84 -17.24 24.19
C ILE A 2 -4.14 -16.09 23.45
N TYR A 3 -3.34 -16.42 22.43
CA TYR A 3 -2.78 -15.41 21.54
C TYR A 3 -3.92 -14.84 20.70
N THR A 4 -4.21 -13.55 20.84
CA THR A 4 -5.21 -12.87 20.02
C THR A 4 -4.52 -12.39 18.75
N SER A 5 -4.89 -12.97 17.60
CA SER A 5 -4.43 -12.48 16.31
C SER A 5 -5.20 -11.23 15.90
N THR A 6 -4.52 -10.27 15.28
CA THR A 6 -5.12 -9.02 14.80
C THR A 6 -4.79 -8.81 13.33
N LEU A 7 -5.74 -8.28 12.58
CA LEU A 7 -5.53 -7.86 11.19
C LEU A 7 -4.77 -6.53 11.19
N LYS A 8 -3.70 -6.45 10.41
CA LYS A 8 -2.86 -5.26 10.24
C LYS A 8 -2.81 -4.89 8.78
N ARG A 9 -3.17 -3.64 8.48
CA ARG A 9 -3.16 -3.09 7.13
C ARG A 9 -1.97 -2.19 6.91
N TYR A 10 -1.16 -2.53 5.93
CA TYR A 10 -0.10 -1.70 5.40
C TYR A 10 -0.57 -1.08 4.10
N ARG A 11 -0.09 0.11 3.77
CA ARG A 11 -0.26 0.66 2.43
C ARG A 11 1.12 0.82 1.81
N GLY A 12 1.22 0.49 0.52
CA GLY A 12 2.43 0.53 -0.26
C GLY A 12 2.27 1.36 -1.54
N LYS A 13 3.38 1.94 -1.99
CA LYS A 13 3.47 2.73 -3.22
C LYS A 13 4.62 2.18 -4.05
N LEU A 14 4.37 2.03 -5.35
CA LEU A 14 5.35 1.58 -6.33
C LEU A 14 5.15 2.39 -7.60
N LYS A 15 6.24 2.81 -8.25
CA LYS A 15 6.23 3.33 -9.61
C LYS A 15 6.63 2.20 -10.56
N ILE A 16 5.71 1.77 -11.40
CA ILE A 16 5.90 0.69 -12.36
C ILE A 16 6.53 1.26 -13.64
N LEU A 17 7.62 0.63 -14.07
CA LEU A 17 8.41 0.97 -15.25
C LEU A 17 8.10 0.02 -16.42
N SER A 18 7.77 -1.24 -16.14
CA SER A 18 7.32 -2.19 -17.16
C SER A 18 6.36 -3.23 -16.57
N VAL A 19 5.49 -3.78 -17.40
CA VAL A 19 4.56 -4.86 -17.05
C VAL A 19 4.78 -6.01 -18.02
N ASN A 20 5.05 -7.21 -17.51
CA ASN A 20 5.38 -8.40 -18.30
C ASN A 20 6.47 -8.13 -19.35
N ASN A 21 7.56 -7.49 -18.93
CA ASN A 21 8.69 -7.06 -19.78
C ASN A 21 8.32 -6.06 -20.90
N SER A 22 7.20 -5.35 -20.78
CA SER A 22 6.78 -4.32 -21.75
C SER A 22 6.59 -2.95 -21.08
N GLU A 23 7.42 -1.98 -21.48
CA GLU A 23 7.26 -0.58 -21.05
C GLU A 23 5.99 0.07 -21.61
N ALA A 24 5.52 -0.39 -22.79
CA ALA A 24 4.27 0.10 -23.38
C ALA A 24 3.05 -0.21 -22.51
N LEU A 25 3.10 -1.30 -21.75
CA LEU A 25 2.09 -1.65 -20.76
C LEU A 25 2.25 -0.86 -19.44
N ALA A 26 3.36 -0.15 -19.22
CA ALA A 26 3.54 0.73 -18.07
C ALA A 26 3.19 2.20 -18.37
N VAL A 27 2.49 2.46 -19.48
CA VAL A 27 1.95 3.78 -19.82
C VAL A 27 0.57 3.96 -19.19
N PHE A 28 0.38 5.06 -18.47
CA PHE A 28 -0.89 5.35 -17.83
C PHE A 28 -2.01 5.51 -18.87
N GLN A 29 -3.15 4.88 -18.62
CA GLN A 29 -4.33 4.92 -19.47
C GLN A 29 -5.56 5.34 -18.67
N PRO A 30 -6.56 6.00 -19.29
CA PRO A 30 -7.71 6.55 -18.56
C PRO A 30 -8.46 5.53 -17.67
N GLY A 31 -8.59 4.28 -18.12
CA GLY A 31 -9.24 3.22 -17.33
C GLY A 31 -8.58 2.96 -15.97
N LEU A 32 -7.28 3.24 -15.81
CA LEU A 32 -6.59 3.11 -14.52
C LEU A 32 -7.01 4.17 -13.49
N SER A 33 -7.68 5.25 -13.91
CA SER A 33 -8.28 6.22 -12.97
C SER A 33 -9.64 5.78 -12.43
N GLU A 34 -10.23 4.74 -13.02
CA GLU A 34 -11.56 4.24 -12.70
C GLU A 34 -11.45 2.88 -12.00
N VAL A 35 -11.60 2.85 -10.66
CA VAL A 35 -11.48 1.64 -9.83
C VAL A 35 -12.36 0.47 -10.31
N ASN A 36 -13.49 0.76 -10.94
CA ASN A 36 -14.41 -0.26 -11.42
C ASN A 36 -14.12 -0.77 -12.83
N SER A 37 -13.18 -0.17 -13.56
CA SER A 37 -12.89 -0.57 -14.95
C SER A 37 -12.20 -1.94 -15.01
N ASP A 38 -12.40 -2.65 -16.12
CA ASP A 38 -11.72 -3.92 -16.36
C ASP A 38 -10.21 -3.77 -16.38
N VAL A 39 -9.72 -2.65 -16.93
CA VAL A 39 -8.30 -2.30 -16.97
C VAL A 39 -7.72 -2.18 -15.57
N PHE A 40 -8.40 -1.46 -14.66
CA PHE A 40 -7.97 -1.32 -13.28
C PHE A 40 -7.88 -2.69 -12.60
N ARG A 41 -8.94 -3.50 -12.72
CA ARG A 41 -9.02 -4.84 -12.12
C ARG A 41 -7.93 -5.78 -12.61
N VAL A 42 -7.60 -5.74 -13.90
CA VAL A 42 -6.50 -6.55 -14.48
C VAL A 42 -5.15 -6.16 -13.88
N TYR A 43 -4.86 -4.87 -13.78
CA TYR A 43 -3.60 -4.40 -13.19
C TYR A 43 -3.53 -4.69 -11.69
N GLU A 44 -4.63 -4.50 -10.96
CA GLU A 44 -4.74 -4.89 -9.56
C GLU A 44 -4.41 -6.37 -9.36
N GLN A 45 -5.09 -7.25 -10.11
CA GLN A 45 -4.86 -8.70 -10.02
C GLN A 45 -3.41 -9.06 -10.31
N GLN A 46 -2.82 -8.45 -11.34
CA GLN A 46 -1.43 -8.71 -11.70
C GLN A 46 -0.48 -8.28 -10.59
N ILE A 47 -0.58 -7.04 -10.12
CA ILE A 47 0.29 -6.48 -9.07
C ILE A 47 0.14 -7.29 -7.78
N CYS A 48 -1.09 -7.56 -7.34
CA CYS A 48 -1.33 -8.32 -6.13
C CYS A 48 -0.85 -9.77 -6.25
N SER A 49 -0.96 -10.40 -7.42
CA SER A 49 -0.41 -11.76 -7.61
C SER A 49 1.11 -11.81 -7.46
N ILE A 50 1.83 -10.76 -7.90
CA ILE A 50 3.29 -10.67 -7.77
C ILE A 50 3.66 -10.37 -6.32
N VAL A 51 3.04 -9.36 -5.72
CA VAL A 51 3.35 -8.93 -4.35
C VAL A 51 3.04 -10.04 -3.33
N ASN A 52 1.93 -10.74 -3.50
CA ASN A 52 1.54 -11.86 -2.64
C ASN A 52 2.42 -13.11 -2.82
N ASP A 53 3.18 -13.22 -3.91
CA ASP A 53 4.15 -14.29 -4.13
C ASP A 53 5.54 -13.90 -3.58
N VAL A 54 6.00 -12.68 -3.89
CA VAL A 54 7.33 -12.18 -3.52
C VAL A 54 7.46 -11.98 -2.01
N ILE A 55 6.51 -11.31 -1.35
CA ILE A 55 6.65 -10.96 0.08
C ILE A 55 6.80 -12.18 0.98
N PRO A 56 5.85 -13.15 1.02
CA PRO A 56 5.93 -14.27 1.95
C PRO A 56 7.09 -15.23 1.64
N SER A 57 7.57 -15.25 0.39
CA SER A 57 8.72 -16.06 -0.02
C SER A 57 10.05 -15.50 0.49
N ASN A 58 10.08 -14.23 0.88
CA ASN A 58 11.32 -13.51 1.26
C ASN A 58 11.33 -13.03 2.72
N SER A 59 10.35 -13.44 3.53
CA SER A 59 10.28 -13.13 4.95
C SER A 59 9.56 -14.22 5.74
N ASP A 60 10.28 -14.83 6.69
CA ASP A 60 9.69 -15.80 7.61
C ASP A 60 8.59 -15.20 8.50
N LEU A 61 8.67 -13.90 8.79
CA LEU A 61 7.66 -13.16 9.55
C LEU A 61 6.35 -12.98 8.77
N LEU A 62 6.43 -13.03 7.44
CA LEU A 62 5.30 -12.81 6.52
C LEU A 62 4.86 -14.09 5.81
N ARG A 63 5.46 -15.25 6.11
CA ARG A 63 5.11 -16.57 5.53
C ARG A 63 3.65 -16.96 5.62
N GLY A 64 2.90 -16.40 6.57
CA GLY A 64 1.44 -16.56 6.64
C GLY A 64 0.69 -15.95 5.45
N GLY A 65 1.41 -15.23 4.57
CA GLY A 65 0.87 -14.50 3.44
C GLY A 65 0.14 -13.24 3.88
N SER A 66 -0.07 -12.34 2.93
CA SER A 66 -1.12 -11.35 3.09
C SER A 66 -2.47 -12.06 3.01
N LYS A 67 -3.34 -11.75 3.97
CA LYS A 67 -4.76 -12.11 3.94
C LYS A 67 -5.45 -11.52 2.72
N ASP A 68 -5.09 -10.29 2.37
CA ASP A 68 -5.70 -9.55 1.28
C ASP A 68 -4.69 -8.57 0.67
N CYS A 69 -4.83 -8.35 -0.63
CA CYS A 69 -4.13 -7.32 -1.39
C CYS A 69 -5.11 -6.68 -2.36
N PHE A 70 -5.17 -5.35 -2.37
CA PHE A 70 -5.94 -4.61 -3.36
C PHE A 70 -5.23 -3.32 -3.72
N VAL A 71 -5.45 -2.84 -4.93
CA VAL A 71 -4.96 -1.55 -5.41
C VAL A 71 -6.09 -0.55 -5.28
N PHE A 72 -5.85 0.59 -4.65
CA PHE A 72 -6.88 1.61 -4.46
C PHE A 72 -6.68 2.84 -5.34
N SER A 73 -5.51 2.99 -5.96
CA SER A 73 -5.27 4.08 -6.89
C SER A 73 -4.11 3.81 -7.85
N PHE A 74 -4.27 4.31 -9.08
CA PHE A 74 -3.17 4.53 -10.01
C PHE A 74 -3.10 6.03 -10.34
N LEU A 75 -1.89 6.60 -10.31
CA LEU A 75 -1.64 7.97 -10.75
C LEU A 75 -0.83 8.02 -12.05
N ASN A 76 -0.89 9.16 -12.72
CA ASN A 76 -0.14 9.43 -13.95
C ASN A 76 1.35 9.73 -13.67
N GLY A 77 2.19 9.69 -14.71
CA GLY A 77 3.64 9.87 -14.59
C GLY A 77 4.43 8.57 -14.37
N SER A 78 4.26 7.61 -15.30
CA SER A 78 4.41 6.16 -15.09
C SER A 78 3.28 5.61 -14.20
N ILE A 79 2.94 4.33 -14.29
CA ILE A 79 1.87 3.77 -13.45
C ILE A 79 2.35 3.78 -11.98
N ILE A 80 1.97 4.82 -11.22
CA ILE A 80 2.22 4.90 -9.79
C ILE A 80 1.05 4.21 -9.10
N THR A 81 1.28 3.02 -8.58
CA THR A 81 0.26 2.22 -7.90
C THR A 81 0.33 2.45 -6.40
N TYR A 82 -0.85 2.58 -5.79
CA TYR A 82 -1.01 2.56 -4.35
C TYR A 82 -1.86 1.34 -3.96
N LEU A 83 -1.28 0.47 -3.14
CA LEU A 83 -1.88 -0.80 -2.75
C LEU A 83 -1.99 -0.92 -1.24
N ALA A 84 -2.94 -1.74 -0.78
CA ALA A 84 -3.06 -2.14 0.60
C ALA A 84 -2.73 -3.62 0.75
N LEU A 85 -2.05 -3.96 1.84
CA LEU A 85 -1.64 -5.32 2.20
C LEU A 85 -2.09 -5.62 3.62
N ASP A 86 -2.93 -6.64 3.76
CA ASP A 86 -3.44 -7.06 5.07
C ASP A 86 -2.71 -8.30 5.56
N PHE A 87 -2.18 -8.27 6.77
CA PHE A 87 -1.53 -9.42 7.41
C PHE A 87 -2.20 -9.76 8.74
N THR A 88 -2.27 -11.06 9.06
CA THR A 88 -2.71 -11.51 10.39
C THR A 88 -1.49 -11.64 11.29
N GLN A 89 -1.44 -10.88 12.39
CA GLN A 89 -0.30 -10.89 13.32
C GLN A 89 -0.72 -11.31 14.72
N THR A 90 0.12 -12.11 15.37
CA THR A 90 -0.09 -12.62 16.75
C THR A 90 0.43 -11.67 17.83
N SER A 91 1.28 -10.70 17.48
CA SER A 91 1.84 -9.70 18.40
C SER A 91 1.11 -8.35 18.23
N ARG A 92 0.82 -7.69 19.35
CA ARG A 92 -0.02 -6.48 19.39
C ARG A 92 0.61 -5.22 18.77
N SER A 93 1.89 -5.20 18.41
CA SER A 93 2.54 -3.92 18.07
C SER A 93 3.84 -3.97 17.24
N ILE A 94 4.10 -5.02 16.45
CA ILE A 94 5.27 -4.96 15.55
C ILE A 94 4.84 -4.32 14.23
N ASP A 95 5.37 -3.14 13.96
CA ASP A 95 5.30 -2.52 12.64
C ASP A 95 6.20 -3.33 11.68
N LEU A 96 5.58 -4.04 10.73
CA LEU A 96 6.27 -4.84 9.71
C LEU A 96 6.48 -4.06 8.40
N SER A 97 6.25 -2.74 8.36
CA SER A 97 6.43 -1.95 7.14
C SER A 97 7.86 -2.06 6.57
N SER A 98 8.87 -1.95 7.43
CA SER A 98 10.28 -2.10 7.05
C SER A 98 10.59 -3.51 6.54
N GLU A 99 9.97 -4.53 7.14
CA GLU A 99 10.14 -5.92 6.75
C GLU A 99 9.46 -6.23 5.41
N ILE A 100 8.27 -5.66 5.16
CA ILE A 100 7.58 -5.76 3.86
C ILE A 100 8.41 -5.07 2.77
N SER A 101 8.89 -3.84 3.02
CA SER A 101 9.80 -3.13 2.12
C SER A 101 11.07 -3.91 1.84
N ARG A 102 11.64 -4.54 2.88
CA ARG A 102 12.81 -5.42 2.75
C ARG A 102 12.49 -6.65 1.89
N ALA A 103 11.37 -7.32 2.15
CA ALA A 103 10.97 -8.51 1.40
C ALA A 103 10.76 -8.22 -0.09
N LEU A 104 10.16 -7.06 -0.42
CA LEU A 104 10.05 -6.60 -1.80
C LEU A 104 11.41 -6.31 -2.42
N THR A 105 12.26 -5.55 -1.73
CA THR A 105 13.58 -5.15 -2.27
C THR A 105 14.56 -6.31 -2.41
N SER A 106 14.61 -7.24 -1.44
CA SER A 106 15.47 -8.43 -1.50
C SER A 106 14.91 -9.57 -2.34
N GLY A 107 13.58 -9.62 -2.51
CA GLY A 107 12.90 -10.64 -3.31
C GLY A 107 12.88 -10.34 -4.81
N GLY A 108 13.17 -9.11 -5.20
CA GLY A 108 13.32 -8.72 -6.60
C GLY A 108 14.72 -8.96 -7.17
N THR A 109 14.81 -9.00 -8.49
CA THR A 109 16.09 -9.02 -9.21
C THR A 109 16.50 -7.58 -9.54
N SER A 110 17.65 -7.13 -9.05
CA SER A 110 18.18 -5.80 -9.35
C SER A 110 18.65 -5.74 -10.80
N LEU A 111 18.14 -4.78 -11.55
CA LEU A 111 18.52 -4.46 -12.92
C LEU A 111 19.01 -3.00 -12.99
N PRO A 112 19.76 -2.59 -14.02
CA PRO A 112 20.21 -1.21 -14.18
C PRO A 112 19.07 -0.18 -14.16
N GLU A 113 17.91 -0.55 -14.73
CA GLU A 113 16.74 0.29 -14.88
C GLU A 113 15.78 0.27 -13.68
N GLY A 114 15.91 -0.70 -12.76
CA GLY A 114 15.00 -0.84 -11.63
C GLY A 114 15.08 -2.20 -10.93
N LEU A 115 14.01 -2.56 -10.24
CA LEU A 115 13.88 -3.84 -9.54
C LEU A 115 12.79 -4.69 -10.18
N LEU A 116 13.15 -5.85 -10.72
CA LEU A 116 12.21 -6.79 -11.31
C LEU A 116 11.58 -7.64 -10.21
N LEU A 117 10.27 -7.46 -10.00
CA LEU A 117 9.46 -8.32 -9.16
C LEU A 117 8.73 -9.31 -10.05
N ALA A 118 8.97 -10.60 -9.84
CA ALA A 118 8.39 -11.66 -10.66
C ALA A 118 7.78 -12.74 -9.76
N ARG A 119 6.70 -13.34 -10.25
CA ARG A 119 6.16 -14.55 -9.62
C ARG A 119 7.13 -15.71 -9.78
N SER A 120 7.16 -16.56 -8.78
CA SER A 120 7.94 -17.81 -8.71
C SER A 120 7.61 -18.78 -9.86
N ASP A 121 6.37 -18.76 -10.36
CA ASP A 121 5.92 -19.57 -11.51
C ASP A 121 6.19 -18.93 -12.88
N GLY A 122 6.75 -17.72 -12.91
CA GLY A 122 7.07 -16.99 -14.13
C GLY A 122 5.86 -16.42 -14.89
N GLN A 123 4.64 -16.50 -14.34
CA GLN A 123 3.43 -16.07 -15.06
C GLN A 123 3.28 -14.55 -15.17
N ALA A 124 3.86 -13.79 -14.24
CA ALA A 124 3.77 -12.34 -14.25
C ALA A 124 5.03 -11.70 -13.67
N ASN A 125 5.38 -10.54 -14.22
CA ASN A 125 6.42 -9.68 -13.67
C ASN A 125 6.08 -8.20 -13.83
N ILE A 126 6.66 -7.37 -12.97
CA ILE A 126 6.70 -5.92 -13.08
C ILE A 126 8.12 -5.46 -12.80
N LEU A 127 8.59 -4.49 -13.56
CA LEU A 127 9.77 -3.73 -13.21
C LEU A 127 9.32 -2.49 -12.46
N VAL A 128 9.89 -2.22 -11.30
CA VAL A 128 9.57 -1.03 -10.49
C VAL A 128 10.80 -0.16 -10.29
N ASP A 129 10.60 1.14 -10.15
CA ASP A 129 11.62 2.05 -9.65
C ASP A 129 11.87 1.72 -8.18
N SER A 130 13.03 1.16 -7.86
CA SER A 130 13.36 0.70 -6.50
C SER A 130 13.33 1.82 -5.47
N SER A 131 13.60 3.07 -5.89
CA SER A 131 13.56 4.25 -5.02
C SER A 131 12.12 4.69 -4.69
N SER A 132 11.14 4.22 -5.45
CA SER A 132 9.72 4.52 -5.24
C SER A 132 9.02 3.58 -4.27
N ILE A 133 9.69 2.49 -3.86
CA ILE A 133 9.12 1.49 -2.95
C ILE A 133 8.98 2.09 -1.56
N GLU A 134 7.75 2.35 -1.18
CA GLU A 134 7.38 2.87 0.12
C GLU A 134 6.30 1.96 0.71
N VAL A 135 6.44 1.57 1.97
CA VAL A 135 5.43 0.82 2.72
C VAL A 135 5.31 1.43 4.10
N ILE A 136 4.08 1.66 4.55
CA ILE A 136 3.80 2.22 5.86
C ILE A 136 2.70 1.41 6.60
N ASP A 137 2.81 1.30 7.92
CA ASP A 137 1.77 0.69 8.77
C ASP A 137 0.60 1.65 8.95
N THR A 138 -0.42 1.54 8.09
CA THR A 138 -1.66 2.32 8.22
C THR A 138 -2.66 1.74 9.21
N SER A 139 -2.34 0.68 9.96
CA SER A 139 -3.24 0.20 11.01
C SER A 139 -3.49 1.26 12.09
N ARG A 140 -2.64 2.30 12.13
CA ARG A 140 -2.76 3.49 12.96
C ARG A 140 -3.07 4.79 12.19
N TYR A 141 -2.96 4.81 10.85
CA TYR A 141 -3.16 6.01 10.03
C TYR A 141 -4.45 5.89 9.22
N GLY A 142 -5.29 6.91 9.29
CA GLY A 142 -6.64 6.92 8.73
C GLY A 142 -7.72 7.04 9.81
N CYS A 143 -8.93 7.37 9.38
CA CYS A 143 -10.11 7.59 10.21
C CYS A 143 -10.65 6.33 10.90
N ASN A 144 -9.90 5.23 10.89
CA ASN A 144 -10.26 3.97 11.57
C ASN A 144 -10.37 4.15 13.09
N ARG A 145 -9.66 5.13 13.65
CA ARG A 145 -9.86 5.59 15.02
C ARG A 145 -10.51 6.97 14.97
N ASN A 146 -11.81 7.04 15.24
CA ASN A 146 -12.56 8.29 15.51
C ASN A 146 -12.00 9.12 16.70
N THR A 147 -10.75 8.87 17.12
CA THR A 147 -10.02 9.54 18.19
C THR A 147 -8.85 10.38 17.68
N ILE A 148 -8.59 10.41 16.36
CA ILE A 148 -7.49 11.21 15.79
C ILE A 148 -7.82 12.69 15.83
N CYS A 149 -9.05 13.07 15.49
CA CYS A 149 -9.52 14.44 15.56
C CYS A 149 -10.13 14.71 16.94
N ALA A 150 -9.52 15.62 17.69
CA ALA A 150 -10.00 16.03 19.00
C ALA A 150 -11.27 16.87 18.90
N ASN A 151 -11.94 17.06 20.04
CA ASN A 151 -13.02 18.04 20.21
C ASN A 151 -14.18 17.93 19.19
N GLY A 152 -14.49 16.70 18.75
CA GLY A 152 -15.57 16.46 17.80
C GLY A 152 -15.23 16.74 16.33
N GLY A 153 -13.94 16.87 16.00
CA GLY A 153 -13.48 16.98 14.62
C GLY A 153 -13.85 15.76 13.77
N SER A 154 -14.18 16.02 12.50
CA SER A 154 -14.45 14.97 11.52
C SER A 154 -13.16 14.57 10.83
N CYS A 155 -12.81 13.30 10.88
CA CYS A 155 -11.67 12.79 10.10
C CYS A 155 -12.10 12.55 8.65
N LEU A 156 -11.35 13.12 7.70
CA LEU A 156 -11.49 12.94 6.27
C LEU A 156 -10.26 12.19 5.77
N GLU A 157 -10.43 10.99 5.21
CA GLU A 157 -9.34 10.25 4.59
C GLU A 157 -9.20 10.67 3.12
N ASP A 158 -8.00 11.08 2.69
CA ASP A 158 -7.65 10.94 1.27
C ASP A 158 -7.18 9.50 1.08
N ALA A 159 -8.11 8.68 0.59
CA ALA A 159 -7.86 7.28 0.32
C ALA A 159 -6.63 7.05 -0.57
N ARG A 160 -6.17 8.04 -1.34
CA ARG A 160 -5.15 7.90 -2.40
C ARG A 160 -3.72 8.16 -1.96
N ILE A 161 -3.45 8.94 -0.90
CA ILE A 161 -2.11 9.54 -0.69
C ILE A 161 -1.51 9.37 0.70
N TYR A 162 -2.00 8.41 1.49
CA TYR A 162 -1.57 8.21 2.88
C TYR A 162 -1.91 9.36 3.82
N ASP A 163 -2.89 10.19 3.45
CA ASP A 163 -3.19 11.40 4.18
C ASP A 163 -4.59 11.36 4.78
N TYR A 164 -4.73 12.02 5.92
CA TYR A 164 -6.01 12.29 6.54
C TYR A 164 -6.00 13.72 7.06
N GLU A 165 -7.15 14.36 6.96
CA GLU A 165 -7.34 15.72 7.45
C GLU A 165 -8.43 15.72 8.51
N CYS A 166 -8.20 16.44 9.60
CA CYS A 166 -9.25 16.74 10.56
C CYS A 166 -9.97 18.02 10.16
N ARG A 167 -11.25 17.90 9.84
CA ARG A 167 -12.14 19.05 9.71
C ARG A 167 -12.65 19.45 11.09
N CYS A 168 -12.13 20.56 11.60
CA CYS A 168 -12.43 21.04 12.95
C CYS A 168 -13.78 21.78 13.02
N PRO A 169 -14.50 21.66 14.16
CA PRO A 169 -15.60 22.57 14.46
C PRO A 169 -15.10 24.00 14.63
N SER A 170 -16.01 24.99 14.53
CA SER A 170 -15.68 26.42 14.50
C SER A 170 -14.91 26.96 15.71
N ASP A 171 -14.97 26.28 16.86
CA ASP A 171 -14.30 26.71 18.10
C ASP A 171 -12.92 26.06 18.29
N TYR A 172 -12.45 25.27 17.32
CA TYR A 172 -11.20 24.52 17.42
C TYR A 172 -10.36 24.60 16.14
N GLU A 173 -9.05 24.52 16.32
CA GLU A 173 -8.05 24.59 15.25
C GLU A 173 -6.85 23.66 15.49
N GLY A 174 -5.91 23.69 14.54
CA GLY A 174 -4.77 22.78 14.48
C GLY A 174 -5.07 21.50 13.70
N SER A 175 -4.01 20.81 13.26
CA SER A 175 -4.10 19.62 12.39
C SER A 175 -4.90 18.45 12.98
N PHE A 176 -5.14 18.44 14.30
CA PHE A 176 -5.95 17.44 15.00
C PHE A 176 -7.09 18.06 15.81
N CYS A 177 -7.46 19.33 15.56
CA CYS A 177 -8.48 20.06 16.32
C CYS A 177 -8.22 20.14 17.83
N GLN A 178 -6.95 20.13 18.22
CA GLN A 178 -6.51 20.07 19.61
C GLN A 178 -6.43 21.44 20.29
N LEU A 179 -6.45 22.54 19.51
CA LEU A 179 -6.34 23.90 20.01
C LEU A 179 -7.71 24.57 20.00
N SER A 180 -8.03 25.36 21.02
CA SER A 180 -9.22 26.22 21.02
C SER A 180 -8.95 27.48 20.20
N SER A 181 -9.88 27.86 19.33
CA SER A 181 -9.79 29.07 18.49
C SER A 181 -10.17 30.37 19.22
N GLN A 182 -10.07 30.38 20.57
CA GLN A 182 -10.41 31.54 21.42
C GLN A 182 -9.25 32.54 21.52
#